data_AF-A0A327WJB2-F1
#
_entry.id   AF-A0A327WJB2-F1
#
_cell.length_a   1.000
_cell.length_b   1.000
_cell.length_c   1.000
_cell.angle_alpha   90.00
_cell.angle_beta   90.00
_cell.angle_gamma   90.00
#
_symmetry.space_group_name_H-M   'P 1'
#
loop_
_entity.id
_entity.type
_entity.pdbx_description
1 polymer ?
#
loop_
_entity_poly.entity_id
_entity_poly.type
_entity_poly.pdbx_seq_one_letter_code
_entity_poly.pdbx_strand_id
1 'polypeptide(L)'
;MKNYVGIDVAKTSLAVAYSLPTGGWTNTTFANTPDGIRGLIKQLPTQAHCILEATGSYSVLVTYMLCQASIDISVINPKQIGPPKRPQLL
;
A
#
# COMPACT_ATOMS: atom_id res chain seq x y z
N MET A 1 8.80 -16.40 -6.17
CA MET A 1 9.59 -15.16 -5.94
C MET A 1 8.60 -14.08 -5.57
N LYS A 2 8.84 -13.32 -4.50
CA LYS A 2 7.85 -12.35 -4.00
C LYS A 2 7.87 -11.09 -4.87
N ASN A 3 6.69 -10.62 -5.28
CA ASN A 3 6.55 -9.39 -6.07
C ASN A 3 6.13 -8.24 -5.15
N TYR A 4 6.99 -7.26 -4.98
CA TYR A 4 6.69 -6.11 -4.12
C TYR A 4 5.87 -5.07 -4.87
N VAL A 5 4.81 -4.58 -4.22
CA VAL A 5 3.85 -3.62 -4.76
C VAL A 5 3.76 -2.43 -3.81
N GLY A 6 4.18 -1.25 -4.26
CA GLY A 6 4.01 -0.01 -3.51
C GLY A 6 2.60 0.54 -3.70
N ILE A 7 1.95 0.96 -2.62
CA ILE A 7 0.63 1.58 -2.62
C ILE A 7 0.68 2.86 -1.80
N ASP A 8 0.52 4.01 -2.46
CA ASP A 8 0.28 5.28 -1.78
C ASP A 8 -1.23 5.47 -1.60
N VAL A 9 -1.65 5.66 -0.35
CA VAL A 9 -3.06 5.68 0.04
C VAL A 9 -3.55 7.09 0.31
N ALA A 10 -4.38 7.59 -0.61
CA ALA A 10 -5.14 8.82 -0.44
C ALA A 10 -6.60 8.54 -0.02
N LYS A 11 -7.32 9.60 0.34
CA LYS A 11 -8.73 9.52 0.76
C LYS A 11 -9.62 8.81 -0.26
N THR A 12 -9.43 9.09 -1.54
CA THR A 12 -10.31 8.62 -2.63
C THR A 12 -9.59 7.77 -3.67
N SER A 13 -8.26 7.65 -3.60
CA SER A 13 -7.45 6.97 -4.60
C SER A 13 -6.31 6.17 -3.98
N LEU A 14 -5.88 5.15 -4.70
CA LEU A 14 -4.76 4.27 -4.39
C LEU A 14 -3.82 4.32 -5.60
N ALA A 15 -2.65 4.95 -5.46
CA ALA A 15 -1.63 4.94 -6.51
C ALA A 15 -0.75 3.70 -6.29
N VAL A 16 -0.58 2.88 -7.33
CA VAL A 16 -0.01 1.53 -7.21
C VAL A 16 1.11 1.36 -8.21
N ALA A 17 2.27 0.89 -7.74
CA ALA A 17 3.44 0.65 -8.56
C ALA A 17 4.12 -0.69 -8.25
N TYR A 18 4.52 -1.41 -9.29
CA TYR A 18 5.27 -2.67 -9.18
C TYR A 18 6.08 -2.96 -10.44
N SER A 19 7.08 -3.84 -10.34
CA SER A 19 7.93 -4.19 -11.48
C SER A 19 7.21 -5.13 -12.44
N LEU A 20 7.45 -4.95 -13.73
CA LEU A 20 6.94 -5.85 -14.77
C LEU A 20 7.93 -7.00 -15.02
N PRO A 21 7.44 -8.21 -15.36
CA PRO A 21 8.31 -9.35 -15.70
C PRO A 21 9.25 -9.09 -16.87
N THR A 22 8.86 -8.22 -17.79
CA THR A 22 9.64 -7.81 -18.98
C THR A 22 10.74 -6.79 -18.67
N GLY A 23 10.88 -6.37 -17.40
CA GLY A 23 11.67 -5.21 -17.00
C GLY A 23 10.83 -3.93 -16.99
N GLY A 24 11.25 -2.96 -16.17
CA GLY A 24 10.55 -1.70 -15.96
C GLY A 24 9.51 -1.73 -14.83
N TRP A 25 8.70 -0.68 -14.76
CA TRP A 25 7.70 -0.46 -13.71
C TRP A 25 6.36 -0.09 -14.32
N THR A 26 5.28 -0.53 -13.68
CA THR A 26 3.94 -0.02 -13.93
C THR A 26 3.55 1.01 -12.87
N ASN A 27 2.68 1.94 -13.25
CA ASN A 27 1.99 2.84 -12.35
C ASN A 27 0.52 2.91 -12.77
N THR A 28 -0.38 2.58 -11.86
CA THR A 28 -1.83 2.62 -12.09
C THR A 28 -2.53 3.17 -10.85
N THR A 29 -3.74 3.70 -11.02
CA THR A 29 -4.53 4.26 -9.92
C THR A 29 -5.88 3.56 -9.82
N PHE A 30 -6.27 3.21 -8.60
CA PHE A 30 -7.59 2.68 -8.27
C PHE A 30 -8.33 3.63 -7.35
N ALA A 31 -9.67 3.54 -7.33
CA ALA A 31 -10.45 4.22 -6.31
C ALA A 31 -10.25 3.56 -4.93
N ASN A 32 -10.18 4.35 -3.87
CA ASN A 32 -10.21 3.84 -2.48
C ASN A 32 -11.65 3.51 -2.07
N THR A 33 -12.25 2.56 -2.77
CA THR A 33 -13.60 2.04 -2.58
C THR A 33 -13.58 0.52 -2.71
N PRO A 34 -14.58 -0.21 -2.20
CA PRO A 34 -14.59 -1.66 -2.30
C PRO A 34 -14.46 -2.19 -3.74
N ASP A 35 -15.10 -1.53 -4.71
CA ASP A 35 -14.99 -1.91 -6.13
C ASP A 35 -13.60 -1.61 -6.71
N GLY A 36 -13.04 -0.45 -6.39
CA GLY A 36 -11.68 -0.10 -6.82
C GLY A 36 -10.64 -1.07 -6.26
N ILE A 37 -10.78 -1.46 -4.99
CA ILE A 37 -9.87 -2.41 -4.33
C ILE A 37 -10.05 -3.83 -4.87
N ARG A 38 -11.26 -4.26 -5.20
CA ARG A 38 -11.48 -5.51 -5.95
C ARG A 38 -10.79 -5.48 -7.31
N GLY A 39 -10.83 -4.34 -8.00
CA GLY A 39 -10.09 -4.12 -9.23
C GLY A 39 -8.58 -4.24 -9.05
N LEU A 40 -8.03 -3.62 -8.00
CA LEU A 40 -6.63 -3.73 -7.61
C LEU A 40 -6.24 -5.20 -7.38
N ILE A 41 -6.97 -5.92 -6.53
CA ILE A 41 -6.66 -7.32 -6.18
C ILE A 41 -6.56 -8.20 -7.44
N LYS A 42 -7.44 -7.98 -8.43
CA LYS A 42 -7.43 -8.72 -9.69
C LYS A 42 -6.20 -8.43 -10.57
N GLN A 43 -5.57 -7.27 -10.42
CA GLN A 43 -4.41 -6.85 -11.21
C GLN A 43 -3.07 -7.12 -10.53
N LEU A 44 -3.07 -7.51 -9.25
CA LEU A 44 -1.84 -7.78 -8.53
C LEU A 44 -1.06 -8.95 -9.17
N PRO A 45 0.28 -8.86 -9.21
CA PRO A 45 1.11 -9.98 -9.65
C PRO A 45 0.97 -11.17 -8.70
N THR A 46 1.31 -12.36 -9.16
CA THR A 46 1.34 -13.56 -8.32
C THR A 46 2.30 -13.38 -7.15
N GLN A 47 1.97 -13.93 -5.97
CA GLN A 47 2.80 -13.80 -4.77
C GLN A 47 3.13 -12.33 -4.39
N ALA A 48 2.14 -11.43 -4.54
CA ALA A 48 2.28 -10.03 -4.20
C ALA A 48 2.51 -9.80 -2.70
N HIS A 49 3.41 -8.88 -2.37
CA HIS A 49 3.52 -8.22 -1.07
C HIS A 49 3.21 -6.73 -1.27
N CYS A 50 2.12 -6.25 -0.70
CA CYS A 50 1.76 -4.84 -0.78
C CYS A 50 2.39 -4.04 0.38
N ILE A 51 3.18 -3.02 0.06
CA ILE A 51 3.68 -2.03 1.01
C ILE A 51 2.79 -0.80 0.89
N LEU A 52 2.02 -0.53 1.94
CA LEU A 52 1.09 0.59 1.98
C LEU A 52 1.73 1.76 2.73
N GLU A 53 1.93 2.88 2.05
CA GLU A 53 2.24 4.16 2.69
C GLU A 53 0.93 4.81 3.12
N ALA A 54 0.70 4.88 4.44
CA ALA A 54 -0.56 5.31 5.01
C ALA A 54 -0.37 6.53 5.92
N THR A 55 -1.04 7.63 5.56
CA THR A 55 -1.18 8.80 6.45
C THR A 55 -2.61 8.90 6.96
N GLY A 56 -2.83 8.53 8.23
CA GLY A 56 -4.18 8.55 8.84
C GLY A 56 -4.99 7.28 8.58
N SER A 57 -6.32 7.35 8.67
CA SER A 57 -7.21 6.18 8.67
C SER A 57 -7.63 5.68 7.27
N TYR A 58 -7.22 6.33 6.19
CA TYR A 58 -7.67 5.98 4.84
C TYR A 58 -7.17 4.62 4.34
N SER A 59 -6.14 4.05 4.96
CA SER A 59 -5.63 2.71 4.65
C SER A 59 -6.47 1.57 5.21
N VAL A 60 -7.32 1.83 6.22
CA VAL A 60 -8.05 0.76 6.93
C VAL A 60 -8.83 -0.13 5.97
N LEU A 61 -9.55 0.47 5.01
CA LEU A 61 -10.36 -0.29 4.06
C LEU A 61 -9.50 -1.19 3.15
N VAL A 62 -8.45 -0.63 2.52
CA VAL A 62 -7.57 -1.39 1.62
C VAL A 62 -6.78 -2.45 2.37
N THR A 63 -6.26 -2.16 3.56
CA THR A 63 -5.60 -3.13 4.44
C THR A 63 -6.53 -4.30 4.76
N TYR A 64 -7.76 -4.02 5.19
CA TYR A 64 -8.73 -5.05 5.52
C TYR A 64 -9.03 -5.97 4.33
N MET A 65 -9.30 -5.38 3.16
CA MET A 65 -9.65 -6.15 1.97
C MET A 65 -8.47 -6.98 1.42
N LEU A 66 -7.24 -6.48 1.50
CA LEU A 66 -6.04 -7.24 1.13
C LEU A 66 -5.81 -8.42 2.10
N CYS A 67 -6.00 -8.21 3.41
CA CYS A 67 -5.95 -9.30 4.39
C CYS A 67 -7.01 -10.37 4.12
N GLN A 68 -8.25 -9.96 3.81
CA GLN A 68 -9.33 -10.91 3.50
C GLN A 68 -9.09 -11.69 2.20
N ALA A 69 -8.31 -11.13 1.28
CA ALA A 69 -7.85 -11.81 0.07
C ALA A 69 -6.57 -12.65 0.29
N SER A 70 -6.10 -12.78 1.53
CA SER A 70 -4.86 -13.50 1.90
C SER A 70 -3.62 -12.99 1.16
N ILE A 71 -3.56 -11.67 0.93
CA ILE A 71 -2.39 -11.00 0.34
C ILE A 71 -1.46 -10.53 1.45
N ASP A 72 -0.16 -10.74 1.27
CA ASP A 72 0.85 -10.27 2.21
C ASP A 72 0.93 -8.74 2.19
N ILE A 73 0.90 -8.11 3.36
CA ILE A 73 0.92 -6.65 3.47
C ILE A 73 1.87 -6.15 4.56
N SER A 74 2.43 -4.96 4.33
CA SER A 74 3.13 -4.15 5.33
C SER A 74 2.57 -2.73 5.28
N VAL A 75 2.14 -2.17 6.42
CA VAL A 75 1.61 -0.80 6.49
C VAL A 75 2.66 0.09 7.15
N ILE A 76 3.09 1.13 6.45
CA ILE A 76 4.13 2.07 6.89
C ILE A 76 3.47 3.44 7.13
N ASN A 77 3.70 4.01 8.31
CA ASN A 77 3.26 5.36 8.64
C ASN A 77 4.46 6.32 8.60
N PRO A 78 4.59 7.19 7.58
CA PRO A 78 5.73 8.10 7.45
C PRO A 78 5.85 9.08 8.64
N LYS A 79 4.75 9.38 9.35
CA LYS A 79 4.78 10.27 10.54
C LYS A 79 5.41 9.61 11.78
N GLN A 80 5.51 8.28 11.83
CA GLN A 80 6.19 7.57 12.91
C GLN A 80 7.70 7.49 12.70
N ILE A 81 8.20 7.83 11.52
CA ILE A 81 9.62 7.86 11.16
C ILE A 81 10.19 9.29 11.29
N GLY A 82 9.77 10.01 12.33
CA GLY A 82 10.32 11.33 12.66
C GLY A 82 11.70 11.23 13.35
N PRO A 83 12.54 12.28 13.31
CA PRO A 83 13.81 12.29 14.03
C PRO A 83 13.59 12.02 15.54
N PRO A 84 14.57 11.40 16.24
CA PRO A 84 14.43 11.11 17.67
C PRO A 84 14.02 12.36 18.42
N LYS A 85 12.95 12.27 19.24
CA LYS A 85 12.53 13.39 20.09
C LYS A 85 13.69 13.71 21.03
N ARG A 86 14.25 14.93 20.94
CA ARG A 86 15.26 15.40 21.89
C ARG A 86 14.69 15.26 23.31
N PRO A 87 15.43 14.69 24.28
CA PRO A 87 14.98 14.67 25.65
C PRO A 87 14.84 16.12 26.11
N GLN A 88 13.66 16.49 26.61
CA GLN A 88 13.52 17.71 27.39
C GLN A 88 14.22 17.46 28.72
N LEU A 89 15.41 18.03 28.87
CA LEU A 89 16.04 18.18 30.18
C LEU A 89 15.18 19.15 30.99
N LEU A 90 14.62 18.64 32.09
CA LEU A 90 14.00 19.42 33.16
C LEU A 90 15.07 20.20 33.93
#